data_AF-A0A5C7FYQ1-F1
#
_entry.id   AF-A0A5C7FYQ1-F1
#
_cell.length_a   1.000
_cell.length_b   1.000
_cell.length_c   1.000
_cell.angle_alpha   90.00
_cell.angle_beta   90.00
_cell.angle_gamma   90.00
#
_symmetry.space_group_name_H-M   'P 1'
#
loop_
_entity.id
_entity.type
_entity.pdbx_description
1 polymer ?
#
loop_
_entity_poly.entity_id
_entity_poly.type
_entity_poly.pdbx_seq_one_letter_code
_entity_poly.pdbx_strand_id
1 'polypeptide(L)'
;MGKLEYLDALKRALMGLPPETQARTLAWYEQRFVDGSTAGRPEHEVAAELGDPRQVAVTLRTSAHLADLKDTNKDKKPSGNIARTIVSGIGLLIFNLFMLIPAAVFASLLMSLYLSAFGVYVSGIAVTASGLAGSNELILSAPLTRMVISDDGETVESQTRVTIGANGIHVFDEPAPSANEDNPDARTERDDRNSRFMRGAEAVAERKIQITTELDPGSRTTQVAFGCALILGGIALFLLSIVLTKYTLMGIRRYVNMNLSLLKG
;
A
#
# COMPACT_ATOMS: atom_id res chain seq x y z
N MET A 1 -44.92 -20.02 -50.61
CA MET A 1 -45.64 -20.58 -49.45
C MET A 1 -47.12 -20.29 -49.63
N GLY A 2 -47.98 -21.26 -49.34
CA GLY A 2 -49.44 -21.04 -49.32
C GLY A 2 -49.93 -20.46 -47.99
N LYS A 3 -51.20 -20.03 -47.91
CA LYS A 3 -51.80 -19.44 -46.70
C LYS A 3 -51.61 -20.31 -45.45
N LEU A 4 -51.95 -21.60 -45.56
CA LEU A 4 -51.88 -22.55 -44.45
C LEU A 4 -50.44 -22.73 -43.95
N GLU A 5 -49.48 -22.81 -44.87
CA GLU A 5 -48.06 -22.99 -44.56
C GLU A 5 -47.47 -21.76 -43.86
N TYR A 6 -47.86 -20.55 -44.28
CA TYR A 6 -47.44 -19.31 -43.66
C TYR A 6 -48.00 -19.15 -42.23
N LEU A 7 -49.31 -19.39 -42.05
CA LEU A 7 -49.95 -19.26 -40.74
C LEU A 7 -49.42 -20.29 -39.74
N ASP A 8 -49.12 -21.50 -40.19
CA ASP A 8 -48.57 -22.56 -39.33
C ASP A 8 -47.09 -22.29 -38.97
N ALA A 9 -46.32 -21.68 -39.88
CA ALA A 9 -44.98 -21.20 -39.58
C ALA A 9 -45.00 -20.02 -38.58
N LEU A 10 -45.92 -19.07 -38.75
CA LEU A 10 -46.11 -17.92 -37.86
C LEU A 10 -46.55 -18.37 -36.45
N LYS A 11 -47.50 -19.30 -36.36
CA LYS A 11 -47.95 -19.89 -35.08
C LYS A 11 -46.79 -20.55 -34.33
N ARG A 12 -45.96 -21.34 -35.01
CA ARG A 12 -44.76 -21.94 -34.39
C ARG A 12 -43.76 -20.89 -33.93
N ALA A 13 -43.56 -19.84 -34.73
CA ALA A 13 -42.62 -18.77 -34.40
C ALA A 13 -43.10 -17.92 -33.20
N LEU A 14 -44.41 -17.76 -33.03
CA LEU A 14 -45.03 -17.01 -31.93
C LEU A 14 -45.14 -17.80 -30.60
N MET A 15 -44.79 -19.10 -30.58
CA MET A 15 -44.81 -19.91 -29.35
C MET A 15 -43.92 -19.26 -28.28
N GLY A 16 -44.47 -18.95 -27.11
CA GLY A 16 -43.76 -18.27 -26.02
C GLY A 16 -44.10 -16.79 -25.81
N LEU A 17 -44.95 -16.20 -26.65
CA LEU A 17 -45.61 -14.92 -26.35
C LEU A 17 -46.92 -15.12 -25.56
N PRO A 18 -47.51 -14.07 -24.95
CA PRO A 18 -48.81 -14.16 -24.32
C PRO A 18 -49.89 -14.68 -25.29
N PRO A 19 -50.80 -15.58 -24.84
CA PRO A 19 -51.77 -16.23 -25.72
C PRO A 19 -52.71 -15.24 -26.43
N GLU A 20 -53.03 -14.13 -25.78
CA GLU A 20 -53.87 -13.07 -26.36
C GLU A 20 -53.17 -12.35 -27.53
N THR A 21 -51.87 -12.07 -27.41
CA THR A 21 -51.07 -11.47 -28.49
C THR A 21 -50.95 -12.43 -29.66
N GLN A 22 -50.73 -13.73 -29.40
CA GLN A 22 -50.67 -14.75 -30.46
C GLN A 22 -51.98 -14.81 -31.27
N ALA A 23 -53.13 -14.85 -30.60
CA ALA A 23 -54.43 -14.91 -31.26
C ALA A 23 -54.72 -13.65 -32.08
N ARG A 24 -54.44 -12.46 -31.54
CA ARG A 24 -54.59 -11.19 -32.27
C ARG A 24 -53.71 -11.12 -33.51
N THR A 25 -52.43 -11.50 -33.39
CA THR A 25 -51.50 -11.47 -34.52
C THR A 25 -51.93 -12.46 -35.60
N LEU A 26 -52.29 -13.69 -35.24
CA LEU A 26 -52.74 -14.70 -36.20
C LEU A 26 -54.00 -14.26 -36.95
N ALA A 27 -55.00 -13.70 -36.25
CA ALA A 27 -56.23 -13.22 -36.85
C ALA A 27 -55.98 -12.09 -37.88
N TRP A 28 -55.06 -11.17 -37.57
CA TRP A 28 -54.70 -10.08 -38.48
C TRP A 28 -54.08 -10.58 -39.79
N TYR A 29 -53.13 -11.51 -39.69
CA TYR A 29 -52.51 -12.10 -40.89
C TYR A 29 -53.50 -12.96 -41.68
N GLU A 30 -54.36 -13.72 -41.00
CA GLU A 30 -55.41 -14.50 -41.66
C GLU A 30 -56.34 -13.61 -42.50
N GLN A 31 -56.77 -12.48 -41.92
CA GLN A 31 -57.64 -11.54 -42.62
C GLN A 31 -56.96 -10.93 -43.85
N ARG A 32 -55.66 -10.62 -43.77
CA ARG A 32 -54.87 -10.12 -44.91
C ARG A 32 -54.79 -11.12 -46.07
N PHE A 33 -54.71 -12.42 -45.78
CA PHE A 33 -54.79 -13.47 -46.80
C PHE A 33 -56.19 -13.59 -47.41
N VAL A 34 -57.25 -13.43 -46.61
CA VAL A 34 -58.65 -13.42 -47.10
C VAL A 34 -58.89 -12.22 -48.02
N ASP A 35 -58.38 -11.05 -47.68
CA ASP A 35 -58.49 -9.84 -48.50
C ASP A 35 -57.74 -10.00 -49.82
N GLY A 36 -56.53 -10.59 -49.79
CA GLY A 36 -55.75 -10.91 -50.99
C GLY A 36 -56.46 -11.89 -51.92
N SER A 37 -57.08 -12.93 -51.35
CA SER A 37 -57.89 -13.89 -52.10
C SER A 37 -59.13 -13.25 -52.71
N THR A 38 -59.77 -12.32 -52.00
CA THR A 38 -60.97 -11.60 -52.48
C THR A 38 -60.62 -10.63 -53.62
N ALA A 39 -59.40 -10.07 -53.59
CA ALA A 39 -58.86 -9.24 -54.65
C ALA A 39 -58.33 -10.05 -55.87
N GLY A 40 -58.46 -11.38 -55.87
CA GLY A 40 -58.00 -12.24 -56.96
C GLY A 40 -56.47 -12.41 -57.03
N ARG A 41 -55.74 -12.03 -55.97
CA ARG A 41 -54.29 -12.22 -55.91
C ARG A 41 -53.97 -13.63 -55.43
N PRO A 42 -53.00 -14.31 -56.06
CA PRO A 42 -52.63 -15.66 -55.64
C PRO A 42 -51.92 -15.63 -54.28
N GLU A 43 -52.18 -16.63 -53.43
CA GLU A 43 -51.71 -16.66 -52.04
C GLU A 43 -50.19 -16.53 -51.88
N HIS A 44 -49.42 -17.02 -52.86
CA HIS A 44 -47.96 -16.95 -52.84
C HIS A 44 -47.43 -15.52 -52.96
N GLU A 45 -48.15 -14.65 -53.67
CA GLU A 45 -47.79 -13.24 -53.86
C GLU A 45 -48.09 -12.45 -52.58
N VAL A 46 -49.22 -12.76 -51.93
CA VAL A 46 -49.58 -12.20 -50.62
C VAL A 46 -48.56 -12.60 -49.55
N ALA A 47 -48.10 -13.85 -49.55
CA ALA A 47 -47.07 -14.32 -48.63
C ALA A 47 -45.71 -13.62 -48.88
N ALA A 48 -45.35 -13.35 -50.14
CA ALA A 48 -44.12 -12.64 -50.46
C ALA A 48 -44.15 -11.17 -50.00
N GLU A 49 -45.31 -10.52 -50.07
CA GLU A 49 -45.52 -9.15 -49.58
C GLU A 49 -45.46 -9.07 -48.04
N LEU A 50 -45.94 -10.11 -47.35
CA LEU A 50 -45.95 -10.18 -45.88
C LEU A 50 -44.59 -10.46 -45.25
N GLY A 51 -43.63 -10.99 -46.02
CA GLY A 51 -42.26 -11.25 -45.56
C GLY A 51 -42.09 -12.58 -44.82
N ASP A 52 -41.03 -12.71 -44.02
CA ASP A 52 -40.73 -13.95 -43.30
C ASP A 52 -41.47 -14.01 -41.94
N PRO A 53 -42.33 -15.02 -41.71
CA PRO A 53 -43.09 -15.16 -40.47
C PRO A 53 -42.20 -15.28 -39.22
N ARG A 54 -40.94 -15.73 -39.37
CA ARG A 54 -39.99 -15.83 -38.25
C ARG A 54 -39.50 -14.45 -37.79
N GLN A 55 -39.30 -13.51 -38.73
CA GLN A 55 -38.85 -12.15 -38.40
C GLN A 55 -39.93 -11.35 -37.68
N VAL A 56 -41.19 -11.57 -38.05
CA VAL A 56 -42.36 -10.99 -37.36
C VAL A 56 -42.41 -11.46 -35.90
N ALA A 57 -42.15 -12.74 -35.64
CA ALA A 57 -42.16 -13.25 -34.27
C ALA A 57 -40.99 -12.72 -33.43
N VAL A 58 -39.79 -12.58 -34.03
CA VAL A 58 -38.62 -12.03 -33.33
C VAL A 58 -38.85 -10.57 -32.93
N THR A 59 -39.37 -9.75 -33.84
CA THR A 59 -39.67 -8.33 -33.55
C THR A 59 -40.76 -8.17 -32.48
N LEU A 60 -41.77 -9.05 -32.48
CA LEU A 60 -42.79 -9.08 -31.43
C LEU A 60 -42.22 -9.50 -30.06
N ARG A 61 -41.30 -10.48 -30.00
CA ARG A 61 -40.64 -10.86 -28.74
C ARG A 61 -39.80 -9.72 -28.18
N THR A 62 -39.01 -9.05 -29.03
CA THR A 62 -38.16 -7.94 -28.60
C THR A 62 -39.00 -6.77 -28.06
N SER A 63 -40.12 -6.46 -28.70
CA SER A 63 -41.02 -5.40 -28.22
C SER A 63 -41.78 -5.78 -26.94
N ALA A 64 -42.21 -7.04 -26.79
CA ALA A 64 -42.85 -7.53 -25.57
C ALA A 64 -41.91 -7.48 -24.35
N HIS A 65 -40.64 -7.89 -24.51
CA HIS A 65 -39.64 -7.77 -23.45
C HIS A 65 -39.33 -6.32 -23.09
N LEU A 66 -39.30 -5.41 -24.08
CA LEU A 66 -39.11 -3.98 -23.81
C LEU A 66 -40.31 -3.36 -23.07
N ALA A 67 -41.51 -3.84 -23.35
CA ALA A 67 -42.73 -3.38 -22.67
C ALA A 67 -42.74 -3.83 -21.20
N ASP A 68 -42.39 -5.08 -20.93
CA ASP A 68 -42.33 -5.63 -19.57
C ASP A 68 -41.27 -4.90 -18.70
N LEU A 69 -40.11 -4.58 -19.30
CA LEU A 69 -39.07 -3.74 -18.66
C LEU A 69 -39.50 -2.28 -18.45
N LYS A 70 -40.38 -1.76 -19.30
CA LYS A 70 -40.94 -0.42 -19.15
C LYS A 70 -42.02 -0.38 -18.08
N ASP A 71 -42.90 -1.37 -18.03
CA ASP A 71 -44.00 -1.42 -17.07
C ASP A 71 -43.50 -1.74 -15.64
N THR A 72 -42.49 -2.61 -15.47
CA THR A 72 -41.79 -2.80 -14.18
C THR A 72 -41.11 -1.52 -13.65
N ASN A 73 -40.73 -0.59 -14.53
CA ASN A 73 -40.23 0.73 -14.12
C ASN A 73 -41.33 1.79 -13.96
N LYS A 74 -42.54 1.52 -14.45
CA LYS A 74 -43.67 2.46 -14.44
C LYS A 74 -44.39 2.47 -13.10
N ASP A 75 -44.32 1.37 -12.34
CA ASP A 75 -44.73 1.32 -10.93
C ASP A 75 -43.78 2.12 -10.03
N LYS A 76 -42.63 2.55 -10.56
CA LYS A 76 -41.74 3.56 -9.96
C LYS A 76 -41.94 4.94 -10.58
N LYS A 77 -43.17 5.32 -10.95
CA LYS A 77 -43.45 6.74 -11.23
C LYS A 77 -43.27 7.53 -9.92
N PRO A 78 -42.35 8.52 -9.85
CA PRO A 78 -42.37 9.51 -8.78
C PRO A 78 -43.51 10.48 -9.09
N SER A 79 -44.75 10.05 -8.89
CA SER A 79 -45.91 10.91 -9.07
C SER A 79 -45.94 11.92 -7.92
N GLY A 80 -45.44 13.13 -8.21
CA GLY A 80 -45.73 14.32 -7.43
C GLY A 80 -44.94 14.44 -6.13
N ASN A 81 -43.71 14.97 -6.23
CA ASN A 81 -43.10 15.96 -5.33
C ASN A 81 -41.58 15.88 -5.45
N ILE A 82 -41.02 16.32 -6.58
CA ILE A 82 -39.56 16.38 -6.80
C ILE A 82 -38.88 17.14 -5.64
N ALA A 83 -39.49 18.23 -5.16
CA ALA A 83 -39.04 18.96 -3.98
C ALA A 83 -38.98 18.08 -2.71
N ARG A 84 -39.99 17.23 -2.47
CA ARG A 84 -40.00 16.30 -1.32
C ARG A 84 -38.97 15.20 -1.48
N THR A 85 -38.75 14.71 -2.71
CA THR A 85 -37.70 13.73 -3.01
C THR A 85 -36.31 14.33 -2.80
N ILE A 86 -36.09 15.59 -3.21
CA ILE A 86 -34.84 16.32 -2.97
C ILE A 86 -34.62 16.52 -1.46
N VAL A 87 -35.64 17.00 -0.74
CA VAL A 87 -35.57 17.20 0.72
C VAL A 87 -35.32 15.87 1.45
N SER A 88 -36.01 14.80 1.05
CA SER A 88 -35.78 13.45 1.59
C SER A 88 -34.39 12.92 1.24
N GLY A 89 -33.87 13.23 0.06
CA GLY A 89 -32.51 12.86 -0.37
C GLY A 89 -31.45 13.58 0.46
N ILE A 90 -31.62 14.89 0.69
CA ILE A 90 -30.73 15.68 1.55
C ILE A 90 -30.80 15.18 2.99
N GLY A 91 -32.00 14.91 3.51
CA GLY A 91 -32.18 14.33 4.86
C GLY A 91 -31.51 12.96 5.02
N LEU A 92 -31.63 12.09 4.01
CA LEU A 92 -30.95 10.80 3.99
C LEU A 92 -29.42 10.95 3.92
N LEU A 93 -28.92 11.93 3.17
CA LEU A 93 -27.49 12.21 3.08
C LEU A 93 -26.94 12.70 4.43
N ILE A 94 -27.61 13.65 5.07
CA ILE A 94 -27.22 14.15 6.40
C ILE A 94 -27.28 13.02 7.44
N PHE A 95 -28.34 12.21 7.42
CA PHE A 95 -28.48 11.06 8.29
C PHE A 95 -27.35 10.03 8.08
N ASN A 96 -27.00 9.75 6.82
CA ASN A 96 -25.89 8.87 6.49
C ASN A 96 -24.55 9.46 6.98
N LEU A 97 -24.34 10.77 6.83
CA LEU A 97 -23.14 11.45 7.31
C LEU A 97 -23.03 11.36 8.84
N PHE A 98 -24.15 11.51 9.57
CA PHE A 98 -24.18 11.35 11.02
C PHE A 98 -23.78 9.93 11.46
N MET A 99 -24.17 8.90 10.70
CA MET A 99 -23.72 7.52 10.93
C MET A 99 -22.24 7.32 10.55
N LEU A 100 -21.77 8.01 9.51
CA LEU A 100 -20.40 7.91 9.02
C LEU A 100 -19.37 8.55 9.94
N ILE A 101 -19.71 9.66 10.62
CA ILE A 101 -18.77 10.39 11.50
C ILE A 101 -18.16 9.49 12.58
N PRO A 102 -18.94 8.77 13.42
CA PRO A 102 -18.37 7.85 14.41
C PRO A 102 -17.49 6.75 13.79
N ALA A 103 -17.89 6.23 12.62
CA ALA A 103 -17.11 5.21 11.92
C ALA A 103 -15.76 5.78 11.42
N ALA A 104 -15.76 7.00 10.91
CA ALA A 104 -14.55 7.69 10.47
C ALA A 104 -13.61 8.01 11.64
N VAL A 105 -14.15 8.44 12.79
CA VAL A 105 -13.36 8.67 14.01
C VAL A 105 -12.73 7.37 14.51
N PHE A 106 -13.47 6.27 14.51
CA PHE A 106 -12.92 4.97 14.89
C PHE A 106 -11.81 4.52 13.91
N ALA A 107 -12.03 4.69 12.61
CA ALA A 107 -11.03 4.36 11.60
C ALA A 107 -9.75 5.21 11.74
N SER A 108 -9.86 6.50 12.05
CA SER A 108 -8.70 7.37 12.26
C SER A 108 -7.93 7.00 13.54
N LEU A 109 -8.63 6.62 14.62
CA LEU A 109 -8.00 6.10 15.84
C LEU A 109 -7.23 4.79 15.56
N LEU A 110 -7.84 3.87 14.82
CA LEU A 110 -7.20 2.61 14.42
C LEU A 110 -5.96 2.88 13.56
N MET A 111 -6.04 3.82 12.62
CA MET A 111 -4.91 4.23 11.78
C MET A 111 -3.78 4.85 12.61
N SER A 112 -4.10 5.74 13.55
CA SER A 112 -3.13 6.32 14.48
C SER A 112 -2.40 5.25 15.30
N LEU A 113 -3.14 4.23 15.76
CA LEU A 113 -2.57 3.11 16.49
C LEU A 113 -1.59 2.29 15.64
N TYR A 114 -1.91 2.05 14.36
CA TYR A 114 -0.98 1.40 13.42
C TYR A 114 0.29 2.22 13.19
N LEU A 115 0.16 3.54 12.99
CA LEU A 115 1.31 4.43 12.81
C LEU A 115 2.20 4.47 14.07
N SER A 116 1.58 4.51 15.25
CA SER A 116 2.30 4.45 16.53
C SER A 116 3.05 3.12 16.70
N ALA A 117 2.38 1.99 16.44
CA ALA A 117 2.99 0.67 16.49
C ALA A 117 4.19 0.55 15.54
N PHE A 118 4.04 1.06 14.31
CA PHE A 118 5.11 1.10 13.32
C PHE A 118 6.27 1.99 13.76
N GLY A 119 5.99 3.18 14.30
CA GLY A 119 7.02 4.08 14.84
C GLY A 119 7.81 3.45 15.98
N VAL A 120 7.13 2.80 16.93
CA VAL A 120 7.78 2.07 18.04
C VAL A 120 8.64 0.93 17.51
N TYR A 121 8.16 0.18 16.51
CA TYR A 121 8.90 -0.91 15.89
C TYR A 121 10.18 -0.44 15.18
N VAL A 122 10.07 0.58 14.32
CA VAL A 122 11.23 1.16 13.60
C VAL A 122 12.23 1.78 14.57
N SER A 123 11.75 2.49 15.59
CA SER A 123 12.58 3.04 16.66
C SER A 123 13.33 1.94 17.40
N GLY A 124 12.64 0.84 17.77
CA GLY A 124 13.26 -0.32 18.39
C GLY A 124 14.39 -0.90 17.54
N ILE A 125 14.17 -1.07 16.23
CA ILE A 125 15.22 -1.52 15.29
C ILE A 125 16.40 -0.55 15.30
N ALA A 126 16.17 0.75 15.21
CA ALA A 126 17.24 1.75 15.19
C ALA A 126 18.07 1.75 16.49
N VAL A 127 17.42 1.63 17.64
CA VAL A 127 18.07 1.57 18.96
C VAL A 127 18.90 0.29 19.09
N THR A 128 18.33 -0.87 18.71
CA THR A 128 19.03 -2.16 18.71
C THR A 128 20.22 -2.13 17.74
N ALA A 129 20.04 -1.63 16.52
CA ALA A 129 21.08 -1.52 15.51
C ALA A 129 22.21 -0.60 15.98
N SER A 130 21.90 0.54 16.61
CA SER A 130 22.92 1.44 17.17
C SER A 130 23.69 0.78 18.33
N GLY A 131 23.00 0.01 19.18
CA GLY A 131 23.64 -0.73 20.26
C GLY A 131 24.58 -1.83 19.76
N LEU A 132 24.22 -2.48 18.64
CA LEU A 132 25.04 -3.51 17.99
C LEU A 132 26.18 -2.93 17.14
N ALA A 133 25.95 -1.80 16.47
CA ALA A 133 26.86 -1.19 15.49
C ALA A 133 27.90 -0.24 16.12
N GLY A 134 27.91 -0.06 17.44
CA GLY A 134 28.85 0.77 18.22
C GLY A 134 30.33 0.39 18.04
N SER A 135 30.83 0.62 16.83
CA SER A 135 32.22 0.59 16.41
C SER A 135 32.85 1.88 16.93
N ASN A 136 33.50 1.76 18.09
CA ASN A 136 34.05 2.87 18.87
C ASN A 136 35.41 3.37 18.37
N GLU A 137 35.62 3.43 17.05
CA GLU A 137 36.87 3.98 16.51
C GLU A 137 36.55 5.12 15.55
N LEU A 138 36.68 6.36 16.04
CA LEU A 138 36.71 7.53 15.17
C LEU A 138 38.17 7.77 14.79
N ILE A 139 38.55 7.31 13.61
CA ILE A 139 39.89 7.47 13.07
C ILE A 139 39.98 8.87 12.45
N LEU A 140 40.63 9.79 13.15
CA LEU A 140 40.89 11.14 12.66
C LEU A 140 42.38 11.24 12.32
N SER A 141 42.73 11.33 11.05
CA SER A 141 44.08 11.63 10.61
C SER A 141 44.32 13.14 10.70
N ALA A 142 44.84 13.62 11.83
CA ALA A 142 45.27 15.01 11.99
C ALA A 142 46.78 15.07 12.32
N PRO A 143 47.60 15.82 11.55
CA PRO A 143 49.02 15.96 11.81
C PRO A 143 49.24 16.98 12.95
N LEU A 144 49.33 16.51 14.19
CA LEU A 144 49.72 17.35 15.33
C LEU A 144 51.09 16.91 15.86
N THR A 145 52.14 17.64 15.50
CA THR A 145 53.47 17.51 16.10
C THR A 145 53.73 18.67 17.05
N ARG A 146 54.13 18.36 18.30
CA ARG A 146 54.76 19.33 19.21
C ARG A 146 56.15 18.81 19.57
N MET A 147 57.17 19.57 19.15
CA MET A 147 58.56 19.31 19.53
C MET A 147 58.80 19.91 20.92
N VAL A 148 59.04 19.06 21.92
CA VAL A 148 59.46 19.52 23.25
C VAL A 148 60.98 19.50 23.26
N ILE A 149 61.59 20.68 23.38
CA ILE A 149 63.04 20.81 23.54
C ILE A 149 63.30 20.73 25.04
N SER A 150 63.83 19.59 25.49
CA SER A 150 64.35 19.45 26.85
C SER A 150 65.69 20.20 26.96
N ASP A 151 65.97 20.74 28.15
CA ASP A 151 67.12 21.61 28.47
C ASP A 151 68.50 20.95 28.24
N ASP A 152 68.54 19.63 28.07
CA ASP A 152 69.75 18.85 27.73
C ASP A 152 69.98 18.63 26.22
N GLY A 153 69.18 19.24 25.34
CA GLY A 153 69.42 19.23 23.89
C GLY A 153 69.05 17.94 23.15
N GLU A 154 68.45 16.96 23.83
CA GLU A 154 67.89 15.75 23.19
C GLU A 154 66.43 15.96 22.77
N THR A 155 66.13 15.64 21.50
CA THR A 155 64.78 15.69 20.94
C THR A 155 64.06 14.38 21.21
N VAL A 156 63.19 14.35 22.23
CA VAL A 156 62.35 13.17 22.52
C VAL A 156 61.05 13.27 21.72
N GLU A 157 60.81 12.32 20.81
CA GLU A 157 59.49 12.19 20.18
C GLU A 157 58.49 11.62 21.19
N SER A 158 57.51 12.42 21.59
CA SER A 158 56.38 11.99 22.41
C SER A 158 55.13 11.87 21.54
N GLN A 159 54.37 10.79 21.69
CA GLN A 159 53.04 10.64 21.12
C GLN A 159 51.99 10.98 22.17
N THR A 160 51.15 11.97 21.88
CA THR A 160 50.02 12.33 22.74
C THR A 160 48.83 11.40 22.46
N ARG A 161 48.52 10.52 23.40
CA ARG A 161 47.33 9.67 23.40
C ARG A 161 46.21 10.37 24.17
N VAL A 162 45.10 10.67 23.49
CA VAL A 162 43.93 11.30 24.11
C VAL A 162 42.82 10.27 24.29
N THR A 163 42.43 10.01 25.53
CA THR A 163 41.33 9.11 25.90
C THR A 163 40.16 9.94 26.43
N ILE A 164 38.96 9.72 25.90
CA ILE A 164 37.74 10.40 26.34
C ILE A 164 36.84 9.39 27.04
N GLY A 165 36.70 9.54 28.36
CA GLY A 165 35.89 8.68 29.21
C GLY A 165 34.79 9.45 29.95
N ALA A 166 33.97 8.75 30.73
CA ALA A 166 32.88 9.35 31.51
C ALA A 166 33.36 10.38 32.56
N ASN A 167 34.63 10.31 32.95
CA ASN A 167 35.25 11.18 33.95
C ASN A 167 36.04 12.36 33.34
N GLY A 168 35.93 12.58 32.03
CA GLY A 168 36.58 13.68 31.33
C GLY A 168 37.58 13.23 30.26
N ILE A 169 38.37 14.19 29.78
CA ILE A 169 39.40 14.00 28.75
C ILE A 169 40.73 13.75 29.45
N HIS A 170 41.31 12.57 29.26
CA HIS A 170 42.63 12.20 29.77
C HIS A 170 43.64 12.24 28.64
N VAL A 171 44.67 13.08 28.78
CA VAL A 171 45.75 13.24 27.81
C VAL A 171 46.99 12.58 28.41
N PHE A 172 47.48 11.54 27.75
CA PHE A 172 48.71 10.83 28.11
C PHE A 172 49.78 11.16 27.07
N ASP A 173 50.98 11.49 27.53
CA ASP A 173 52.15 11.63 26.68
C ASP A 173 52.99 10.37 26.85
N GLU A 174 52.95 9.49 25.86
CA GLU A 174 53.75 8.26 25.83
C GLU A 174 55.01 8.49 24.98
N PRO A 175 56.20 8.08 25.44
CA PRO A 175 57.40 8.07 24.61
C PRO A 175 57.13 7.23 23.36
N ALA A 176 57.41 7.77 22.18
CA ALA A 176 57.25 7.01 20.95
C ALA A 176 58.10 5.73 21.02
N PRO A 177 57.55 4.56 20.64
CA PRO A 177 58.33 3.33 20.65
C PRO A 177 59.57 3.52 19.77
N SER A 178 60.74 3.42 20.39
CA SER A 178 62.02 3.57 19.73
C SER A 178 62.17 2.47 18.68
N ALA A 179 62.18 2.84 17.41
CA ALA A 179 62.30 1.91 16.28
C ALA A 179 63.68 1.22 16.15
N ASN A 180 64.49 1.18 17.22
CA ASN A 180 65.85 0.65 17.19
C ASN A 180 66.15 -0.13 18.47
N GLU A 181 65.66 -1.36 18.60
CA GLU A 181 66.21 -2.32 19.57
C GLU A 181 66.96 -3.50 18.92
N ASP A 182 67.12 -3.56 17.59
CA ASP A 182 67.69 -4.76 16.96
C ASP A 182 68.64 -4.50 15.75
N ASN A 183 69.57 -3.56 15.83
CA ASN A 183 70.64 -3.53 14.81
C ASN A 183 72.02 -3.12 15.37
N PRO A 184 73.00 -4.06 15.48
CA PRO A 184 74.29 -3.79 16.10
C PRO A 184 75.33 -3.13 15.18
N ASP A 185 75.03 -2.87 13.91
CA ASP A 185 76.01 -2.35 12.96
C ASP A 185 75.71 -0.91 12.51
N ALA A 186 76.24 0.06 13.24
CA ALA A 186 76.32 1.45 12.77
C ALA A 186 77.59 2.15 13.30
N ARG A 187 78.75 1.68 12.83
CA ARG A 187 79.94 2.53 12.71
C ARG A 187 80.10 2.87 11.24
N THR A 188 80.52 4.11 10.95
CA THR A 188 80.73 4.68 9.60
C THR A 188 79.41 4.90 8.84
N GLU A 189 79.02 6.07 8.35
CA GLU A 189 79.76 7.13 7.66
C GLU A 189 79.02 8.48 7.75
N ARG A 190 79.79 9.54 7.54
CA ARG A 190 79.33 10.92 7.36
C ARG A 190 78.91 11.11 5.90
N ASP A 191 77.63 11.01 5.60
CA ASP A 191 76.93 11.93 4.69
C ASP A 191 75.43 11.71 4.84
N ASP A 192 74.61 12.58 4.26
CA ASP A 192 73.14 12.53 4.27
C ASP A 192 72.47 13.08 5.53
N ARG A 193 72.74 14.36 5.79
CA ARG A 193 71.80 15.18 6.55
C ARG A 193 70.42 15.22 5.88
N ASN A 194 70.36 15.12 4.55
CA ASN A 194 69.12 15.25 3.78
C ASN A 194 68.23 13.99 3.80
N SER A 195 68.79 12.79 3.99
CA SER A 195 68.01 11.53 4.03
C SER A 195 67.27 11.35 5.36
N ARG A 196 67.81 11.86 6.48
CA ARG A 196 67.11 11.84 7.78
C ARG A 196 65.87 12.72 7.79
N PHE A 197 65.91 13.87 7.12
CA PHE A 197 64.74 14.76 7.01
C PHE A 197 63.64 14.15 6.13
N MET A 198 63.99 13.41 5.07
CA MET A 198 62.98 12.72 4.24
C MET A 198 62.40 11.48 4.92
N ARG A 199 63.21 10.70 5.65
CA ARG A 199 62.75 9.51 6.40
C ARG A 199 61.89 9.88 7.61
N GLY A 200 62.16 11.04 8.22
CA GLY A 200 61.30 11.65 9.24
C GLY A 200 59.96 12.12 8.65
N ALA A 201 59.95 12.71 7.44
CA ALA A 201 58.71 13.14 6.80
C ALA A 201 57.78 11.97 6.41
N GLU A 202 58.34 10.81 6.04
CA GLU A 202 57.58 9.59 5.74
C GLU A 202 56.95 8.96 7.00
N ALA A 203 57.69 8.94 8.12
CA ALA A 203 57.16 8.46 9.42
C ALA A 203 56.08 9.37 10.02
N VAL A 204 56.07 10.67 9.66
CA VAL A 204 55.07 11.66 10.11
C VAL A 204 53.75 11.54 9.32
N ALA A 205 53.78 10.97 8.10
CA ALA A 205 52.59 10.77 7.27
C ALA A 205 51.71 9.59 7.71
N GLU A 206 52.26 8.61 8.44
CA GLU A 206 51.56 7.38 8.82
C GLU A 206 50.97 7.38 10.24
N ARG A 207 51.15 8.44 11.04
CA ARG A 207 50.68 8.44 12.44
C ARG A 207 49.17 8.71 12.55
N LYS A 208 48.43 7.62 12.75
CA LYS A 208 46.98 7.54 12.94
C LYS A 208 46.59 7.90 14.38
N ILE A 209 45.77 8.94 14.57
CA ILE A 209 45.13 9.19 15.88
C ILE A 209 43.94 8.24 16.00
N GLN A 210 43.98 7.35 16.99
CA GLN A 210 42.88 6.44 17.32
C GLN A 210 42.13 7.01 18.53
N ILE A 211 40.94 7.57 18.31
CA ILE A 211 40.05 7.95 19.40
C ILE A 211 39.16 6.75 19.71
N THR A 212 39.49 6.06 20.79
CA THR A 212 38.64 5.01 21.37
C THR A 212 37.79 5.64 22.48
N THR A 213 36.51 5.83 22.23
CA THR A 213 35.55 6.07 23.32
C THR A 213 35.38 4.76 24.06
N GLU A 214 35.51 4.72 25.39
CA GLU A 214 35.06 3.56 26.18
C GLU A 214 33.63 3.85 26.61
N LEU A 215 32.66 3.33 25.85
CA LEU A 215 31.27 3.34 26.30
C LEU A 215 31.07 2.11 27.18
N ASP A 216 30.74 2.35 28.45
CA ASP A 216 30.57 1.35 29.52
C ASP A 216 29.83 0.09 29.00
N PRO A 217 30.38 -1.14 29.09
CA PRO A 217 29.77 -2.35 28.53
C PRO A 217 28.36 -2.64 29.09
N GLY A 218 28.03 -2.13 30.28
CA GLY A 218 26.67 -2.16 30.83
C GLY A 218 25.66 -1.32 30.03
N SER A 219 26.10 -0.21 29.44
CA SER A 219 25.28 0.68 28.61
C SER A 219 24.89 0.04 27.27
N ARG A 220 25.78 -0.74 26.66
CA ARG A 220 25.52 -1.43 25.39
C ARG A 220 24.48 -2.55 25.55
N THR A 221 24.65 -3.37 26.58
CA THR A 221 23.73 -4.48 26.86
C THR A 221 22.34 -3.96 27.22
N THR A 222 22.27 -2.89 28.01
CA THR A 222 20.99 -2.23 28.33
C THR A 222 20.37 -1.58 27.10
N GLN A 223 21.12 -0.89 26.25
CA GLN A 223 20.60 -0.29 25.01
C GLN A 223 20.03 -1.34 24.03
N VAL A 224 20.72 -2.47 23.84
CA VAL A 224 20.21 -3.57 23.01
C VAL A 224 18.96 -4.19 23.64
N ALA A 225 18.94 -4.41 24.96
CA ALA A 225 17.77 -4.94 25.67
C ALA A 225 16.55 -4.01 25.56
N PHE A 226 16.74 -2.70 25.69
CA PHE A 226 15.70 -1.70 25.49
C PHE A 226 15.19 -1.69 24.04
N GLY A 227 16.07 -1.74 23.06
CA GLY A 227 15.68 -1.83 21.65
C GLY A 227 14.87 -3.10 21.36
N CYS A 228 15.30 -4.26 21.87
CA CYS A 228 14.55 -5.52 21.75
C CYS A 228 13.17 -5.45 22.43
N ALA A 229 13.08 -4.81 23.59
CA ALA A 229 11.81 -4.60 24.28
C ALA A 229 10.86 -3.69 23.47
N LEU A 230 11.37 -2.63 22.84
CA LEU A 230 10.59 -1.78 21.94
C LEU A 230 10.10 -2.53 20.71
N ILE A 231 10.94 -3.39 20.10
CA ILE A 231 10.55 -4.22 18.96
C ILE A 231 9.40 -5.17 19.36
N LEU A 232 9.55 -5.89 20.48
CA LEU A 232 8.51 -6.79 20.98
C LEU A 232 7.21 -6.03 21.33
N GLY A 233 7.33 -4.85 21.95
CA GLY A 233 6.21 -3.97 22.23
C GLY A 233 5.49 -3.49 20.96
N GLY A 234 6.25 -3.11 19.93
CA GLY A 234 5.71 -2.73 18.62
C GLY A 234 4.98 -3.88 17.93
N ILE A 235 5.54 -5.10 17.97
CA ILE A 235 4.89 -6.31 17.45
C ILE A 235 3.59 -6.61 18.22
N ALA A 236 3.60 -6.53 19.55
CA ALA A 236 2.42 -6.73 20.37
C ALA A 236 1.31 -5.71 20.06
N LEU A 237 1.66 -4.42 19.91
CA LEU A 237 0.74 -3.37 19.46
C LEU A 237 0.18 -3.64 18.06
N PHE A 238 1.01 -4.15 17.15
CA PHE A 238 0.56 -4.50 15.80
C PHE A 238 -0.43 -5.66 15.81
N LEU A 239 -0.16 -6.70 16.62
CA LEU A 239 -1.09 -7.82 16.82
C LEU A 239 -2.42 -7.34 17.43
N LEU A 240 -2.37 -6.45 18.43
CA LEU A 240 -3.56 -5.84 19.01
C LEU A 240 -4.38 -5.09 17.94
N SER A 241 -3.73 -4.32 17.08
CA SER A 241 -4.38 -3.60 15.97
C SER A 241 -5.05 -4.57 14.98
N ILE A 242 -4.42 -5.70 14.66
CA ILE A 242 -5.02 -6.75 13.81
C ILE A 242 -6.26 -7.34 14.47
N VAL A 243 -6.21 -7.62 15.76
CA VAL A 243 -7.35 -8.17 16.52
C VAL A 243 -8.51 -7.17 16.53
N LEU A 244 -8.24 -5.91 16.85
CA LEU A 244 -9.24 -4.83 16.79
C LEU A 244 -9.88 -4.75 15.40
N THR A 245 -9.06 -4.75 14.34
CA THR A 245 -9.54 -4.72 12.94
C THR A 245 -10.44 -5.92 12.63
N LYS A 246 -10.08 -7.13 13.08
CA LYS A 246 -10.89 -8.34 12.91
C LYS A 246 -12.25 -8.22 13.60
N TYR A 247 -12.29 -7.72 14.83
CA TYR A 247 -13.55 -7.49 15.55
C TYR A 247 -14.40 -6.43 14.87
N THR A 248 -13.80 -5.33 14.40
CA THR A 248 -14.51 -4.31 13.62
C THR A 248 -15.14 -4.91 12.36
N LEU A 249 -14.41 -5.75 11.62
CA LEU A 249 -14.94 -6.42 10.41
C LEU A 249 -16.07 -7.40 10.73
N MET A 250 -15.98 -8.15 11.83
CA MET A 250 -17.07 -9.02 12.29
C MET A 250 -18.31 -8.21 12.65
N GLY A 251 -18.14 -7.08 13.34
CA GLY A 251 -19.23 -6.16 13.67
C GLY A 251 -19.92 -5.59 12.43
N ILE A 252 -19.13 -5.11 11.45
CA ILE A 252 -19.64 -4.61 10.18
C ILE A 252 -20.38 -5.72 9.42
N ARG A 253 -19.81 -6.93 9.30
CA ARG A 253 -20.48 -8.05 8.64
C ARG A 253 -21.82 -8.40 9.31
N ARG A 254 -21.87 -8.41 10.64
CA ARG A 254 -23.11 -8.66 11.39
C ARG A 254 -24.15 -7.58 11.14
N TYR A 255 -23.75 -6.31 11.14
CA TYR A 255 -24.63 -5.18 10.84
C TYR A 255 -25.17 -5.23 9.41
N VAL A 256 -24.31 -5.52 8.43
CA VAL A 256 -24.71 -5.67 7.01
C VAL A 256 -25.67 -6.83 6.84
N ASN A 257 -25.38 -8.00 7.42
CA ASN A 257 -26.27 -9.17 7.32
C ASN A 257 -27.64 -8.92 7.95
N MET A 258 -27.71 -8.17 9.05
CA MET A 258 -28.98 -7.79 9.68
C MET A 258 -29.81 -6.90 8.75
N ASN A 259 -29.21 -5.86 8.16
CA ASN A 259 -29.90 -5.03 7.16
C ASN A 259 -30.30 -5.80 5.90
N LEU A 260 -29.46 -6.74 5.45
CA LEU A 260 -29.74 -7.58 4.27
C LEU A 260 -30.90 -8.55 4.53
N SER A 261 -31.04 -9.06 5.76
CA SER A 261 -32.17 -9.93 6.13
C SER A 261 -33.51 -9.19 6.10
N LEU A 262 -33.53 -7.89 6.42
CA LEU A 262 -34.72 -7.05 6.36
C LEU A 262 -35.16 -6.73 4.91
N LEU A 263 -34.24 -6.82 3.95
CA LEU A 263 -34.51 -6.62 2.52
C LEU A 263 -34.95 -7.92 1.82
N LYS A 264 -34.75 -9.07 2.46
CA LYS A 264 -34.99 -10.40 1.87
C LYS A 264 -36.24 -11.10 2.43
N GLY A 265 -36.82 -10.56 3.51
CA GLY A 265 -38.14 -10.94 4.04
C GLY A 265 -39.20 -9.96 3.57
#